data_AF-A0AAD9DGK2-F1
#
_entry.id   AF-A0AAD9DGK2-F1
#
_cell.length_a   1.000
_cell.length_b   1.000
_cell.length_c   1.000
_cell.angle_alpha   90.00
_cell.angle_beta   90.00
_cell.angle_gamma   90.00
#
_symmetry.space_group_name_H-M   'P 1'
#
loop_
_entity.id
_entity.type
_entity.pdbx_description
1 polymer ?
#
loop_
_entity_poly.entity_id
_entity_poly.type
_entity_poly.pdbx_seq_one_letter_code
_entity_poly.pdbx_strand_id
1 'polypeptide(L)'
;MAYIPFPFPHVQLTSAFILLTIVVVPVLMLVKANVYFGFVLNFLVVTILTGLNEVAKELENPFTNVPNDLPLNLFQAHFNEALITMFAGYHPDSHWELKESA
;
A
#
# COMPACT_ATOMS: atom_id res chain seq x y z
N MET A 1 -3.71 8.47 6.80
CA MET A 1 -3.07 7.14 6.80
C MET A 1 -1.90 7.05 7.77
N ALA A 2 -0.99 8.04 7.85
CA ALA A 2 0.09 8.01 8.86
C ALA A 2 -0.38 8.15 10.34
N TYR A 3 -1.48 8.86 10.59
CA TYR A 3 -1.96 9.15 11.96
C TYR A 3 -3.19 8.37 12.40
N ILE A 4 -3.92 7.77 11.45
CA ILE A 4 -5.09 6.94 11.71
C ILE A 4 -4.82 5.61 11.01
N PRO A 5 -4.29 4.62 11.75
CA PRO A 5 -4.02 3.29 11.19
C PRO A 5 -5.33 2.55 10.93
N PHE A 6 -5.24 1.47 10.15
CA PHE A 6 -6.36 0.56 10.03
C PHE A 6 -6.69 -0.03 11.42
N PRO A 7 -7.97 -0.25 11.76
CA PRO A 7 -8.31 -0.55 13.14
C PRO A 7 -7.74 -1.91 13.58
N PHE A 8 -6.97 -1.88 14.66
CA PHE A 8 -6.33 -3.04 15.25
C PHE A 8 -7.26 -4.27 15.35
N PRO A 9 -8.50 -4.20 15.90
CA PRO A 9 -9.35 -5.38 16.01
C PRO A 9 -9.63 -6.10 14.68
N HIS A 10 -9.70 -5.36 13.57
CA HIS A 10 -9.92 -5.97 12.25
C HIS A 10 -8.70 -6.74 11.77
N VAL A 11 -7.49 -6.25 12.00
CA VAL A 11 -6.24 -6.95 11.65
C VAL A 11 -6.15 -8.29 12.39
N GLN A 12 -6.47 -8.31 13.69
CA GLN A 12 -6.40 -9.54 14.48
C GLN A 12 -7.45 -10.55 14.08
N LEU A 13 -8.68 -10.10 13.82
CA LEU A 13 -9.73 -11.00 13.35
C LEU A 13 -9.34 -11.62 12.03
N THR A 14 -8.93 -10.83 11.04
CA THR A 14 -8.49 -11.33 9.73
C THR A 14 -7.32 -12.31 9.85
N SER A 15 -6.31 -11.96 10.66
CA SER A 15 -5.16 -12.84 10.91
C SER A 15 -5.58 -14.16 11.58
N ALA A 16 -6.47 -14.12 12.57
CA ALA A 16 -7.00 -15.31 13.23
C ALA A 16 -7.81 -16.20 12.27
N PHE A 17 -8.64 -15.60 11.41
CA PHE A 17 -9.40 -16.34 10.40
C PHE A 17 -8.49 -17.04 9.39
N ILE A 18 -7.41 -16.40 8.96
CA ILE A 18 -6.44 -17.01 8.04
C ILE A 18 -5.73 -18.20 8.71
N LEU A 19 -5.29 -18.04 9.97
CA LEU A 19 -4.70 -19.15 10.73
C LEU A 19 -5.67 -20.33 10.88
N LEU A 20 -6.94 -20.06 11.14
CA LEU A 20 -7.98 -21.09 11.22
C LEU A 20 -8.17 -21.79 9.87
N THR A 21 -8.11 -21.03 8.77
CA THR A 21 -8.26 -21.56 7.40
C THR A 21 -7.16 -22.57 7.06
N ILE A 22 -5.93 -22.34 7.54
CA ILE A 22 -4.79 -23.26 7.36
C ILE A 22 -5.06 -24.64 8.00
N VAL A 23 -5.88 -24.71 9.06
CA VAL A 23 -6.22 -25.98 9.73
C VAL A 23 -7.52 -26.58 9.19
N VAL A 24 -8.55 -25.76 9.02
CA VAL A 24 -9.89 -26.23 8.66
C VAL A 24 -10.01 -26.65 7.20
N VAL A 25 -9.37 -25.94 6.27
CA VAL A 25 -9.47 -26.25 4.84
C VAL A 25 -8.85 -27.61 4.50
N PRO A 26 -7.66 -28.00 5.01
CA PRO A 26 -7.14 -29.35 4.79
C PRO A 26 -8.06 -30.45 5.32
N VAL A 27 -8.61 -30.27 6.53
CA VAL A 27 -9.56 -31.24 7.13
C VAL A 27 -10.82 -31.38 6.27
N LEU A 28 -11.35 -30.27 5.77
CA LEU A 28 -12.50 -30.28 4.88
C LEU A 28 -12.19 -31.03 3.56
N MET A 29 -11.03 -30.78 2.96
CA MET A 29 -10.62 -31.41 1.70
C MET A 29 -10.40 -32.92 1.87
N LEU A 30 -9.86 -33.37 3.00
CA LEU A 30 -9.72 -34.80 3.31
C LEU A 30 -11.06 -35.53 3.43
N VAL A 31 -12.09 -34.87 3.95
CA VAL A 31 -13.41 -35.48 4.16
C VAL A 31 -14.28 -35.44 2.90
N LYS A 32 -14.11 -34.43 2.03
CA LYS A 32 -15.06 -34.14 0.94
C LYS A 32 -14.52 -34.37 -0.47
N ALA A 33 -13.20 -34.41 -0.67
CA ALA A 33 -12.61 -34.47 -2.00
C ALA A 33 -11.76 -35.74 -2.21
N ASN A 34 -11.57 -36.09 -3.48
CA ASN A 34 -10.53 -37.04 -3.86
C ASN A 34 -9.15 -36.46 -3.51
N VAL A 35 -8.22 -37.28 -3.03
CA VAL A 35 -6.89 -36.87 -2.56
C VAL A 35 -6.15 -35.93 -3.53
N TYR A 36 -6.13 -36.24 -4.83
CA TYR A 36 -5.39 -35.43 -5.81
C TYR A 36 -6.04 -34.06 -6.02
N PHE A 37 -7.38 -34.03 -6.12
CA PHE A 37 -8.12 -32.79 -6.33
C PHE A 37 -8.14 -31.93 -5.06
N GLY A 38 -8.32 -32.57 -3.90
CA GLY A 38 -8.28 -31.93 -2.59
C GLY A 38 -6.92 -31.31 -2.28
N PHE A 39 -5.82 -31.95 -2.69
CA PHE A 39 -4.47 -31.37 -2.57
C PHE A 39 -4.33 -30.06 -3.36
N VAL A 40 -4.71 -30.08 -4.64
CA VAL A 40 -4.63 -28.90 -5.52
C VAL A 40 -5.53 -27.78 -5.00
N LEU A 41 -6.78 -28.10 -4.62
CA LEU A 41 -7.72 -27.12 -4.08
C LEU A 41 -7.24 -26.53 -2.75
N ASN A 42 -6.72 -27.36 -1.84
CA ASN A 42 -6.18 -26.90 -0.57
C ASN A 42 -5.04 -25.91 -0.78
N PHE A 43 -4.10 -26.26 -1.66
CA PHE A 43 -2.98 -25.38 -2.01
C PHE A 43 -3.46 -24.04 -2.57
N LEU A 44 -4.39 -24.06 -3.54
CA LEU A 44 -4.92 -22.85 -4.15
C LEU A 44 -5.65 -21.95 -3.14
N VAL A 45 -6.57 -22.51 -2.35
CA VAL A 45 -7.37 -21.74 -1.38
C VAL A 45 -6.49 -21.07 -0.34
N VAL A 46 -5.57 -21.83 0.27
CA VAL A 46 -4.68 -21.28 1.31
C VAL A 46 -3.74 -20.22 0.71
N THR A 47 -3.17 -20.48 -0.47
CA THR A 47 -2.26 -19.53 -1.13
C THR A 47 -2.95 -18.23 -1.50
N ILE A 48 -4.16 -18.28 -2.05
CA ILE A 48 -4.91 -17.07 -2.44
C ILE A 48 -5.27 -16.23 -1.21
N LEU A 49 -5.78 -16.86 -0.15
CA LEU A 49 -6.22 -16.14 1.06
C LEU A 49 -5.03 -15.55 1.84
N THR A 50 -3.92 -16.29 1.95
CA THR A 50 -2.70 -15.78 2.59
C THR A 50 -2.05 -14.70 1.75
N GLY A 51 -1.93 -14.89 0.43
CA GLY A 51 -1.37 -13.90 -0.49
C GLY A 51 -2.16 -12.58 -0.49
N LEU A 52 -3.49 -12.64 -0.50
CA LEU A 52 -4.34 -11.45 -0.44
C LEU A 52 -4.10 -10.65 0.86
N ASN A 53 -3.90 -11.35 1.98
CA ASN A 53 -3.61 -10.73 3.26
C ASN A 53 -2.21 -10.09 3.33
N GLU A 54 -1.20 -10.71 2.71
CA GLU A 54 0.12 -10.08 2.60
C GLU A 54 0.08 -8.81 1.74
N VAL A 55 -0.64 -8.84 0.61
CA VAL A 55 -0.85 -7.62 -0.20
C VAL A 55 -1.58 -6.54 0.60
N ALA A 56 -2.60 -6.89 1.39
CA ALA A 56 -3.29 -5.93 2.24
C ALA A 56 -2.35 -5.28 3.28
N LYS A 57 -1.45 -6.06 3.88
CA LYS A 57 -0.43 -5.54 4.81
C LYS A 57 0.57 -4.60 4.12
N GLU A 58 1.00 -4.94 2.90
CA GLU A 58 1.89 -4.07 2.13
C GLU A 58 1.25 -2.70 1.85
N LEU A 59 -0.04 -2.71 1.46
CA LEU A 59 -0.81 -1.51 1.15
C LEU A 59 -1.18 -0.66 2.38
N GLU A 60 -1.20 -1.24 3.58
CA GLU A 60 -1.51 -0.51 4.81
C GLU A 60 -0.44 0.55 5.14
N ASN A 61 0.83 0.24 4.88
CA ASN A 61 1.94 1.16 5.10
C ASN A 61 2.78 1.39 3.83
N PRO A 62 2.31 2.24 2.91
CA PRO A 62 2.91 2.42 1.59
C PRO A 62 4.23 3.22 1.61
N PHE A 63 4.72 3.62 2.79
CA PHE A 63 5.89 4.50 2.91
C PHE A 63 7.20 3.77 3.21
N THR A 64 7.14 2.49 3.62
CA THR A 64 8.31 1.75 4.10
C THR A 64 8.44 0.32 3.53
N ASN A 65 7.51 -0.10 2.65
CA ASN A 65 7.41 -1.48 2.16
C ASN A 65 7.99 -1.64 0.73
N VAL A 66 9.32 -1.71 0.63
CA VAL A 66 10.05 -1.93 -0.64
C VAL A 66 9.74 -3.32 -1.20
N PRO A 67 9.54 -3.51 -2.53
CA PRO A 67 9.77 -2.55 -3.62
C PRO A 67 8.54 -1.79 -4.10
N ASN A 68 7.35 -2.07 -3.56
CA ASN A 68 6.09 -1.49 -4.01
C ASN A 68 5.69 -0.26 -3.17
N ASP A 69 6.67 0.42 -2.59
CA ASP A 69 6.48 1.64 -1.82
C ASP A 69 6.27 2.86 -2.73
N LEU A 70 5.66 3.89 -2.16
CA LEU A 70 5.55 5.18 -2.83
C LEU A 70 6.96 5.74 -3.04
N PRO A 71 7.32 6.21 -4.25
CA PRO A 71 8.65 6.75 -4.53
C PRO A 71 8.79 8.18 -3.95
N LEU A 72 8.83 8.29 -2.62
CA LEU A 72 8.85 9.56 -1.89
C LEU A 72 10.03 10.45 -2.27
N ASN A 73 11.19 9.84 -2.53
CA ASN A 73 12.39 10.56 -2.99
C ASN A 73 12.15 11.23 -4.35
N LEU A 74 11.44 10.57 -5.26
CA LEU A 74 11.08 11.13 -6.56
C LEU A 74 10.08 12.28 -6.40
N PHE A 75 9.08 12.12 -5.54
CA PHE A 75 8.12 13.19 -5.24
C PHE A 75 8.80 14.43 -4.65
N GLN A 76 9.77 14.25 -3.75
CA GLN A 76 10.54 15.36 -3.20
C GLN A 76 11.42 16.04 -4.26
N ALA A 77 12.02 15.27 -5.17
CA ALA A 77 12.79 15.83 -6.28
C ALA A 77 11.91 16.69 -7.21
N HIS A 78 10.72 16.18 -7.60
CA HIS A 78 9.75 16.94 -8.40
C HIS A 78 9.26 18.21 -7.70
N PHE A 79 9.05 18.15 -6.38
CA PHE A 79 8.69 19.32 -5.58
C PHE A 79 9.78 20.39 -5.62
N ASN A 80 11.04 20.01 -5.44
CA ASN A 80 12.17 20.94 -5.53
C ASN A 80 12.30 21.57 -6.92
N GLU A 81 12.09 20.79 -7.98
CA GLU A 81 12.12 21.29 -9.36
C GLU A 81 11.00 22.31 -9.62
N ALA A 82 9.79 22.06 -9.11
CA ALA A 82 8.68 23.01 -9.20
C ALA A 82 9.00 24.33 -8.49
N LEU A 83 9.64 24.29 -7.31
CA LEU A 83 10.08 25.50 -6.60
C LEU A 83 11.12 26.29 -7.40
N ILE A 84 12.12 25.62 -7.98
CA ILE A 84 13.13 26.26 -8.83
C ILE A 84 12.46 26.91 -10.04
N THR A 85 11.50 26.22 -10.66
CA THR A 85 10.77 26.72 -11.82
C THR A 85 9.91 27.94 -11.47
N MET A 86 9.25 27.95 -10.31
CA MET A 86 8.51 29.12 -9.84
C MET A 86 9.43 30.30 -9.52
N PHE A 87 10.59 30.04 -8.93
CA PHE A 87 11.58 31.08 -8.64
C PHE A 87 12.22 31.68 -9.90
N ALA A 88 12.58 30.83 -10.85
CA ALA A 88 13.17 31.24 -12.13
C ALA A 88 12.12 31.76 -13.13
N GLY A 89 10.84 31.45 -12.90
CA GLY A 89 9.72 31.90 -13.69
C GLY A 89 9.56 33.41 -13.60
N TYR A 90 9.54 34.06 -14.76
CA TYR A 90 9.37 35.50 -14.87
C TYR A 90 8.04 35.96 -14.27
N HIS A 91 8.12 36.80 -13.22
CA HIS A 91 6.94 37.47 -12.68
C HIS A 91 6.66 38.71 -13.55
N PRO A 92 5.48 38.83 -14.19
CA PRO A 92 5.17 39.94 -15.09
C PRO A 92 5.26 41.32 -14.41
N ASP A 93 5.16 41.36 -13.08
CA ASP A 93 5.23 42.59 -12.30
C ASP A 93 6.64 42.95 -11.83
N SER A 94 7.66 42.15 -12.18
CA SER A 94 9.07 42.38 -11.79
C SER A 94 9.69 43.67 -12.36
N HIS A 95 9.01 44.34 -13.29
CA HIS A 95 9.45 45.61 -13.89
C HIS A 95 8.59 46.82 -13.49
N TRP A 96 7.58 46.66 -12.62
CA TRP A 96 6.90 47.82 -12.05
C TRP A 96 7.81 48.44 -10.98
N GLU A 97 8.76 49.26 -11.41
CA GLU A 97 9.39 50.24 -10.54
C GLU A 97 8.28 51.13 -9.97
N LEU A 98 7.95 50.97 -8.69
CA LEU A 98 7.22 51.97 -7.93
C LEU A 98 8.14 53.20 -7.87
N LYS A 99 8.02 54.11 -8.84
CA LYS A 99 8.60 55.44 -8.74
C LYS A 99 8.02 56.10 -7.50
N GLU A 100 8.83 56.15 -6.45
CA GLU A 100 8.57 56.98 -5.29
C GLU A 100 8.55 58.44 -5.79
N SER A 101 7.34 58.97 -5.97
CA SER A 101 7.12 60.36 -6.37
C SER A 101 7.67 61.27 -5.27
N ALA A 102 8.70 62.04 -5.62
CA ALA A 102 9.32 63.09 -4.81
C ALA A 102 8.32 64.18 -4.40
#